data_AF-A0A524J9V3-F1
#
_entry.id   AF-A0A524J9V3-F1
#
_cell.length_a   1.000
_cell.length_b   1.000
_cell.length_c   1.000
_cell.angle_alpha   90.00
_cell.angle_beta   90.00
_cell.angle_gamma   90.00
#
_symmetry.space_group_name_H-M   'P 1'
#
loop_
_entity.id
_entity.type
_entity.pdbx_description
1 polymer ?
#
loop_
_entity_poly.entity_id
_entity_poly.type
_entity_poly.pdbx_seq_one_letter_code
_entity_poly.pdbx_strand_id
1 'polypeptide(L)'
;MTTTNMPPTAEMLLPTETSKEIAERTCARCEMTTTWIPRSKREKVPANWITKNGQAYCLACRRELAVDDALAEMGENGAPAARAKIRSQAVVEFEIRRDPDRRDGDIARASRCSVMAVSKARKRLGLKRAV
;
A
#
# COMPACT_ATOMS: atom_id res chain seq x y z
N MET A 1 52.78 -54.53 0.44
CA MET A 1 52.38 -53.44 -0.47
C MET A 1 51.26 -52.68 0.21
N THR A 2 51.61 -51.63 0.96
CA THR A 2 50.69 -50.85 1.81
C THR A 2 50.41 -49.53 1.11
N THR A 3 49.20 -49.38 0.58
CA THR A 3 48.71 -48.17 -0.08
C THR A 3 48.47 -47.07 0.96
N THR A 4 49.20 -45.96 0.83
CA THR A 4 48.99 -44.73 1.59
C THR A 4 47.85 -43.95 0.95
N ASN A 5 46.74 -43.79 1.67
CA ASN A 5 45.61 -42.95 1.24
C ASN A 5 45.84 -41.52 1.70
N MET A 6 45.87 -40.58 0.75
CA MET A 6 45.92 -39.14 0.97
C MET A 6 44.49 -38.61 1.23
N PRO A 7 44.26 -37.68 2.17
CA PRO A 7 42.93 -37.10 2.36
C PRO A 7 42.61 -36.10 1.23
N PRO A 8 41.35 -36.01 0.77
CA PRO A 8 40.94 -35.01 -0.19
C PRO A 8 40.86 -33.63 0.48
N THR A 9 41.35 -32.64 -0.26
CA THR A 9 41.29 -31.20 -0.04
C THR A 9 39.93 -30.73 0.46
N ALA A 10 39.96 -29.93 1.52
CA ALA A 10 38.84 -29.20 2.08
C ALA A 10 38.05 -28.46 0.98
N GLU A 11 36.81 -28.90 0.78
CA GLU A 11 35.81 -28.18 0.00
C GLU A 11 35.59 -26.81 0.64
N MET A 12 35.97 -25.77 -0.10
CA MET A 12 35.65 -24.39 0.19
C MET A 12 34.13 -24.23 0.17
N LEU A 13 33.51 -24.24 1.35
CA LEU A 13 32.15 -23.77 1.57
C LEU A 13 32.08 -22.27 1.21
N LEU A 14 31.76 -21.98 -0.04
CA LEU A 14 31.26 -20.68 -0.45
C LEU A 14 30.05 -20.35 0.44
N PRO A 15 29.97 -19.16 1.04
CA PRO A 15 28.80 -18.77 1.79
C PRO A 15 27.62 -18.75 0.82
N THR A 16 26.67 -19.66 1.03
CA THR A 16 25.37 -19.64 0.36
C THR A 16 24.79 -18.25 0.59
N GLU A 17 24.67 -17.50 -0.50
CA GLU A 17 24.00 -16.21 -0.51
C GLU A 17 22.74 -16.33 0.32
N THR A 18 22.61 -15.46 1.31
CA THR A 18 21.40 -15.36 2.13
C THR A 18 20.28 -14.93 1.19
N SER A 19 19.63 -15.91 0.57
CA SER A 19 18.51 -15.74 -0.35
C SER A 19 17.43 -15.00 0.41
N LYS A 20 17.29 -13.72 0.08
CA LYS A 20 16.26 -12.86 0.64
C LYS A 20 14.90 -13.49 0.30
N GLU A 21 14.24 -14.07 1.29
CA GLU A 21 12.97 -14.78 1.13
C GLU A 21 11.96 -13.86 0.42
N ILE A 22 11.52 -14.26 -0.77
CA ILE A 22 10.48 -13.55 -1.53
C ILE A 22 9.15 -13.89 -0.86
N ALA A 23 8.42 -12.87 -0.42
CA ALA A 23 7.08 -12.99 0.14
C ALA A 23 6.02 -12.68 -0.92
N GLU A 24 4.82 -13.24 -0.73
CA GLU A 24 3.67 -13.07 -1.62
C GLU A 24 2.39 -12.75 -0.83
N ARG A 25 1.57 -11.85 -1.38
CA ARG A 25 0.24 -11.50 -0.85
C ARG A 25 -0.75 -11.22 -1.95
N THR A 26 -1.98 -11.67 -1.71
CA THR A 26 -3.14 -11.44 -2.57
C THR A 26 -4.10 -10.48 -1.88
N CYS A 27 -4.60 -9.49 -2.63
CA CYS A 27 -5.61 -8.56 -2.15
C CYS A 27 -6.95 -9.29 -2.00
N ALA A 28 -7.59 -9.21 -0.85
CA ALA A 28 -8.85 -9.89 -0.57
C ALA A 28 -10.07 -9.35 -1.36
N ARG A 29 -9.95 -8.19 -2.04
CA ARG A 29 -11.04 -7.59 -2.83
C ARG A 29 -10.86 -7.73 -4.33
N CYS A 30 -9.68 -7.38 -4.86
CA CYS A 30 -9.44 -7.40 -6.30
C CYS A 30 -8.60 -8.60 -6.75
N GLU A 31 -8.23 -9.49 -5.84
CA GLU A 31 -7.48 -10.73 -6.10
C GLU A 31 -6.11 -10.53 -6.76
N MET A 32 -5.65 -9.29 -6.88
CA MET A 32 -4.31 -8.98 -7.38
C MET A 32 -3.28 -9.48 -6.38
N THR A 33 -2.30 -10.20 -6.91
CA THR A 33 -1.19 -10.76 -6.15
C THR A 33 0.09 -9.98 -6.41
N THR A 34 0.87 -9.75 -5.37
CA THR A 34 2.17 -9.09 -5.47
C THR A 34 3.21 -9.85 -4.68
N THR A 35 4.40 -9.91 -5.26
CA THR A 35 5.60 -10.45 -4.62
C THR A 35 6.52 -9.31 -4.23
N TRP A 36 7.18 -9.44 -3.08
CA TRP A 36 8.17 -8.46 -2.63
C TRP A 36 9.22 -9.12 -1.75
N ILE A 37 10.32 -8.40 -1.53
CA ILE A 37 11.35 -8.80 -0.58
C ILE A 37 11.09 -8.03 0.73
N PRO A 38 10.70 -8.70 1.83
CA PRO A 38 10.49 -8.04 3.11
C PRO A 38 11.79 -7.41 3.63
N ARG A 39 11.69 -6.20 4.17
CA ARG A 39 12.81 -5.54 4.88
C ARG A 39 13.02 -6.13 6.27
N SER A 40 12.03 -6.79 6.83
CA SER A 40 12.10 -7.48 8.12
C SER A 40 11.13 -8.66 8.19
N LYS A 41 11.39 -9.64 9.07
CA LYS A 41 10.49 -10.78 9.32
C LYS A 41 9.10 -10.36 9.85
N ARG A 42 8.95 -9.12 10.33
CA ARG A 42 7.66 -8.58 10.82
C ARG A 42 6.81 -7.98 9.71
N GLU A 43 7.38 -7.70 8.54
CA GLU A 43 6.66 -7.11 7.40
C GLU A 43 5.79 -8.18 6.72
N LYS A 44 4.50 -8.19 7.06
CA LYS A 44 3.53 -9.20 6.59
C LYS A 44 2.86 -8.85 5.27
N VAL A 45 2.94 -7.58 4.86
CA VAL A 45 2.33 -7.05 3.64
C VAL A 45 3.29 -6.05 3.00
N PRO A 46 3.21 -5.82 1.68
CA PRO A 46 4.02 -4.83 1.00
C PRO A 46 3.76 -3.41 1.49
N ALA A 47 4.69 -2.50 1.14
CA ALA A 47 4.49 -1.08 1.36
C ALA A 47 3.14 -0.59 0.81
N ASN A 48 2.45 0.25 1.58
CA ASN A 48 1.13 0.82 1.27
C ASN A 48 -0.07 -0.16 1.33
N TRP A 49 0.14 -1.42 1.68
CA TRP A 49 -0.94 -2.36 2.00
C TRP A 49 -1.30 -2.29 3.48
N ILE A 50 -2.49 -2.79 3.84
CA ILE A 50 -2.85 -3.01 5.25
C ILE A 50 -3.45 -4.39 5.41
N THR A 51 -3.38 -4.92 6.62
CA THR A 51 -4.20 -6.04 7.06
C THR A 51 -5.34 -5.50 7.92
N LYS A 52 -6.60 -5.77 7.55
CA LYS A 52 -7.80 -5.45 8.31
C LYS A 52 -8.60 -6.75 8.49
N ASN A 53 -8.97 -7.08 9.72
CA ASN A 53 -9.69 -8.32 10.05
C ASN A 53 -9.03 -9.60 9.48
N GLY A 54 -7.70 -9.66 9.51
CA GLY A 54 -6.93 -10.79 8.96
C GLY A 54 -6.79 -10.81 7.44
N GLN A 55 -7.48 -9.92 6.71
CA GLN A 55 -7.43 -9.82 5.25
C GLN A 55 -6.49 -8.71 4.79
N ALA A 56 -5.71 -8.97 3.74
CA ALA A 56 -4.79 -7.99 3.16
C ALA A 56 -5.49 -7.19 2.05
N TYR A 57 -5.31 -5.87 2.05
CA TYR A 57 -5.88 -4.98 1.03
C TYR A 57 -4.81 -4.11 0.38
N CYS A 58 -4.80 -4.09 -0.95
CA CYS A 58 -3.93 -3.21 -1.73
C CYS A 58 -4.39 -1.75 -1.62
N LEU A 59 -3.48 -0.81 -1.91
CA LEU A 59 -3.77 0.62 -1.84
C LEU A 59 -4.97 1.04 -2.70
N ALA A 60 -5.13 0.44 -3.90
CA ALA A 60 -6.24 0.73 -4.78
C ALA A 60 -7.59 0.34 -4.16
N CYS A 61 -7.72 -0.89 -3.66
CA CYS A 61 -8.94 -1.34 -3.00
C CYS A 61 -9.26 -0.55 -1.73
N ARG A 62 -8.26 -0.09 -0.99
CA ARG A 62 -8.48 0.78 0.17
C ARG A 62 -9.08 2.13 -0.22
N ARG A 63 -8.69 2.70 -1.36
CA ARG A 63 -9.31 3.92 -1.91
C ARG A 63 -10.76 3.67 -2.31
N GLU A 64 -11.02 2.57 -3.02
CA GLU A 64 -12.38 2.23 -3.42
C GLU A 64 -13.28 1.95 -2.22
N LEU A 65 -12.79 1.28 -1.17
CA LEU A 65 -13.54 1.11 0.08
C LEU A 65 -13.91 2.45 0.72
N ALA A 66 -12.98 3.41 0.78
CA ALA A 66 -13.28 4.74 1.30
C ALA A 66 -14.31 5.49 0.44
N VAL A 67 -14.33 5.23 -0.86
CA VAL A 67 -15.33 5.77 -1.78
C VAL A 67 -16.69 5.11 -1.57
N ASP A 68 -16.74 3.78 -1.42
CA ASP A 68 -17.96 3.04 -1.17
C ASP A 68 -18.61 3.52 0.14
N ASP A 69 -17.80 3.68 1.21
CA ASP A 69 -18.25 4.23 2.49
C ASP A 69 -18.86 5.64 2.32
N ALA A 70 -18.23 6.50 1.52
CA ALA A 70 -18.72 7.86 1.28
C ALA A 70 -19.97 7.91 0.37
N LEU A 71 -20.14 6.94 -0.53
CA LEU A 71 -21.31 6.85 -1.41
C LEU A 71 -22.52 6.23 -0.72
N ALA A 72 -22.30 5.36 0.29
CA ALA A 72 -23.37 4.75 1.07
C ALA A 72 -24.31 5.79 1.70
N GLU A 73 -23.78 6.98 2.04
CA GLU A 73 -24.55 8.08 2.63
C GLU A 73 -25.48 8.81 1.62
N MET A 74 -25.24 8.69 0.31
CA MET A 74 -26.02 9.43 -0.71
C MET A 74 -27.27 8.71 -1.23
N GLY A 75 -27.37 7.39 -1.03
CA GLY A 75 -28.39 6.57 -1.69
C GLY A 75 -28.21 6.47 -3.23
N GLU A 76 -28.98 5.59 -3.87
CA GLU A 76 -28.78 5.21 -5.28
C GLU A 76 -29.16 6.30 -6.31
N ASN A 77 -29.99 7.27 -5.92
CA ASN A 77 -30.57 8.28 -6.82
C ASN A 77 -29.70 9.54 -7.01
N GLY A 78 -28.45 9.53 -6.52
CA GLY A 78 -27.55 10.66 -6.66
C GLY A 78 -27.18 10.94 -8.13
N ALA A 79 -27.32 12.22 -8.54
CA ALA A 79 -26.92 12.68 -9.87
C ALA A 79 -25.45 12.29 -10.18
N PRO A 80 -25.11 11.88 -11.43
CA PRO A 80 -23.75 11.42 -11.76
C PRO A 80 -22.63 12.39 -11.37
N ALA A 81 -22.86 13.69 -11.53
CA ALA A 81 -21.91 14.73 -11.14
C ALA A 81 -21.67 14.78 -9.62
N ALA A 82 -22.73 14.56 -8.81
CA ALA A 82 -22.62 14.51 -7.36
C ALA A 82 -21.81 13.29 -6.91
N ARG A 83 -22.05 12.12 -7.51
CA ARG A 83 -21.26 10.90 -7.25
C ARG A 83 -19.79 11.12 -7.57
N ALA A 84 -19.47 11.66 -8.76
CA ALA A 84 -18.09 11.92 -9.16
C ALA A 84 -17.36 12.86 -8.17
N LYS A 85 -18.06 13.90 -7.69
CA LYS A 85 -17.53 14.81 -6.67
C LYS A 85 -17.22 14.09 -5.36
N ILE A 86 -18.13 13.25 -4.87
CA ILE A 86 -17.91 12.48 -3.64
C ILE A 86 -16.79 11.48 -3.79
N ARG A 87 -16.72 10.75 -4.91
CA ARG A 87 -15.60 9.84 -5.20
C ARG A 87 -14.26 10.56 -5.09
N SER A 88 -14.15 11.73 -5.73
CA SER A 88 -12.93 12.54 -5.68
C SER A 88 -12.60 13.01 -4.26
N GLN A 89 -13.61 13.50 -3.51
CA GLN A 89 -13.42 13.95 -2.13
C GLN A 89 -12.99 12.81 -1.20
N ALA A 90 -13.61 11.64 -1.31
CA ALA A 90 -13.31 10.47 -0.51
C ALA A 90 -11.87 9.98 -0.71
N VAL A 91 -11.39 9.92 -1.96
CA VAL A 91 -9.99 9.54 -2.26
C VAL A 91 -9.00 10.54 -1.65
N VAL A 92 -9.27 11.84 -1.78
CA VAL A 92 -8.39 12.88 -1.22
C VAL A 92 -8.32 12.79 0.30
N GLU A 93 -9.47 12.66 0.98
CA GLU A 93 -9.48 12.54 2.42
C GLU A 93 -8.86 11.24 2.91
N PHE A 94 -9.04 10.14 2.17
CA PHE A 94 -8.35 8.89 2.42
C PHE A 94 -6.83 9.07 2.38
N GLU A 95 -6.27 9.71 1.35
CA GLU A 95 -4.83 9.93 1.25
C GLU A 95 -4.31 10.86 2.36
N ILE A 96 -5.06 11.89 2.74
CA ILE A 96 -4.70 12.78 3.87
C ILE A 96 -4.69 12.00 5.19
N ARG A 97 -5.72 11.21 5.48
CA ARG A 97 -5.78 10.40 6.71
C ARG A 97 -4.70 9.31 6.73
N ARG A 98 -4.36 8.76 5.56
CA ARG A 98 -3.35 7.71 5.39
C ARG A 98 -1.94 8.21 5.69
N ASP A 99 -1.64 9.43 5.29
CA ASP A 99 -0.34 10.07 5.51
C ASP A 99 -0.53 11.60 5.69
N PRO A 100 -0.83 12.04 6.92
CA PRO A 100 -1.11 13.44 7.21
C PRO A 100 0.06 14.38 6.95
N ASP A 101 1.30 13.88 6.96
CA ASP A 101 2.50 14.67 6.75
C ASP A 101 2.91 14.75 5.28
N ARG A 102 2.25 13.98 4.40
CA ARG A 102 2.51 14.03 2.96
C ARG A 102 2.15 15.38 2.37
N ARG A 103 3.09 15.96 1.63
CA ARG A 103 2.91 17.24 0.91
C ARG A 103 1.68 17.23 0.02
N ASP A 104 0.98 18.36 -0.04
CA ASP A 104 -0.27 18.49 -0.79
C ASP A 104 -0.10 18.16 -2.28
N GLY A 105 1.03 18.51 -2.88
CA GLY A 105 1.35 18.18 -4.28
C GLY A 105 1.43 16.68 -4.54
N ASP A 106 1.99 15.91 -3.60
CA ASP A 106 2.14 14.46 -3.74
C ASP A 106 0.79 13.74 -3.51
N ILE A 107 -0.04 14.25 -2.60
CA ILE A 107 -1.43 13.79 -2.42
C ILE A 107 -2.26 14.11 -3.67
N ALA A 108 -2.15 15.32 -4.22
CA ALA A 108 -2.89 15.76 -5.40
C ALA A 108 -2.57 14.87 -6.61
N ARG A 109 -1.28 14.56 -6.83
CA ARG A 109 -0.83 13.61 -7.86
C ARG A 109 -1.41 12.20 -7.63
N ALA A 110 -1.32 11.71 -6.39
CA ALA A 110 -1.82 10.37 -6.04
C ALA A 110 -3.35 10.24 -6.19
N SER A 111 -4.08 11.34 -5.98
CA SER A 111 -5.56 11.41 -6.00
C SER A 111 -6.13 11.93 -7.31
N ARG A 112 -5.27 12.25 -8.31
CA ARG A 112 -5.64 12.87 -9.59
C ARG A 112 -6.53 14.10 -9.43
N CYS A 113 -6.17 15.00 -8.52
CA CYS A 113 -6.91 16.23 -8.24
C CYS A 113 -5.97 17.45 -8.17
N SER A 114 -6.53 18.63 -7.90
CA SER A 114 -5.74 19.85 -7.71
C SER A 114 -5.22 19.99 -6.28
N VAL A 115 -4.08 20.67 -6.11
CA VAL A 115 -3.53 21.03 -4.78
C VAL A 115 -4.56 21.82 -3.95
N MET A 116 -5.37 22.65 -4.59
CA MET A 116 -6.46 23.39 -3.93
C MET A 116 -7.55 22.48 -3.37
N ALA A 117 -7.87 21.36 -4.04
CA ALA A 117 -8.80 20.37 -3.50
C ALA A 117 -8.25 19.71 -2.23
N VAL A 118 -6.95 19.38 -2.22
CA VAL A 118 -6.26 18.83 -1.04
C VAL A 118 -6.23 19.83 0.11
N SER A 119 -5.84 21.08 -0.15
CA SER A 119 -5.82 22.16 0.84
C SER A 119 -7.20 22.39 1.47
N LYS A 120 -8.28 22.42 0.66
CA LYS A 120 -9.66 22.48 1.16
C LYS A 120 -10.04 21.25 1.99
N ALA A 121 -9.61 20.06 1.59
CA ALA A 121 -9.86 18.84 2.35
C ALA A 121 -9.14 18.85 3.70
N ARG A 122 -7.86 19.22 3.76
CA ARG A 122 -7.11 19.38 5.02
C ARG A 122 -7.81 20.36 5.96
N LYS A 123 -8.26 21.52 5.45
CA LYS A 123 -9.02 22.49 6.24
C LYS A 123 -10.30 21.88 6.82
N ARG A 124 -11.05 21.09 6.04
CA ARG A 124 -12.25 20.38 6.52
C ARG A 124 -11.94 19.34 7.61
N LEU A 125 -10.75 18.73 7.55
CA LEU A 125 -10.26 17.76 8.54
C LEU A 125 -9.56 18.42 9.75
N GLY A 126 -9.48 19.76 9.82
CA GLY A 126 -8.77 20.47 10.89
C GLY A 126 -7.25 20.33 10.84
N LEU A 127 -6.68 19.91 9.70
CA LEU A 127 -5.25 19.69 9.52
C LEU A 127 -4.59 20.91 8.88
N LYS A 128 -3.39 21.25 9.35
CA LYS A 128 -2.53 22.24 8.69
C LYS A 128 -2.01 21.69 7.36
N ARG A 129 -1.63 22.59 6.46
CA ARG A 129 -0.96 22.24 5.20
C ARG A 129 0.39 21.59 5.52
N ALA A 130 0.66 20.44 4.91
CA ALA A 130 1.98 19.84 4.94
C ALA A 130 2.92 20.65 4.05
N VAL A 131 4.10 20.98 4.57
CA VAL A 131 5.13 21.78 3.86
C VAL A 131 6.05 20.84 3.09
#